data_AF-A0A6S7FFH6-F1
#
_entry.id   AF-A0A6S7FFH6-F1
#
_cell.length_a   1.000
_cell.length_b   1.000
_cell.length_c   1.000
_cell.angle_alpha   90.00
_cell.angle_beta   90.00
_cell.angle_gamma   90.00
#
_symmetry.space_group_name_H-M   'P 1'
#
loop_
_entity.id
_entity.type
_entity.pdbx_description
1 polymer ?
#
loop_
_entity_poly.entity_id
_entity_poly.type
_entity_poly.pdbx_seq_one_letter_code
_entity_poly.pdbx_strand_id
1 'polypeptide(L)'
;DINECTATPPKCAAADQSCTNFPGAYRCSCISPRQQLNADESACIDVVASVQGGIRIINRNFEPEYNDTTSAGYFQITQVIIVALEANYRNTRFGAFFVGIIITRIYPGSVGVDYVAGFNNSNGVNNQNLQQELISTLNYTTNGTFLGDSDLKLSEETNRTKVAEALTFQDYDECNPAVSVHTPDCGNNATCVNTNTSYDCICDAGFIQNGTGCNSAPTELVQVDKESVKEVTYLISTVLIFLVSCVTFSIVFTMLSISEIIQKKRHAGLSKRVERIQLHGQTYPDPITAPSYRGSASLSKYYDY
;
A
#
# COMPACT_ATOMS: atom_id res chain seq x y z
N ASP A 1 23.98 -4.86 -47.31
CA ASP A 1 23.09 -5.38 -46.27
C ASP A 1 21.80 -5.88 -46.92
N ILE A 2 21.23 -6.98 -46.44
CA ILE A 2 19.92 -7.49 -46.87
C ILE A 2 18.93 -7.07 -45.80
N ASN A 3 17.78 -6.48 -46.17
CA ASN A 3 16.79 -6.10 -45.17
C ASN A 3 15.87 -7.29 -44.84
N GLU A 4 16.18 -8.04 -43.77
CA GLU A 4 15.41 -9.23 -43.40
C GLU A 4 13.97 -8.93 -42.96
N CYS A 5 13.68 -7.69 -42.54
CA CYS A 5 12.32 -7.26 -42.18
C CYS A 5 11.37 -7.14 -43.37
N THR A 6 11.91 -7.14 -44.60
CA THR A 6 11.13 -7.13 -45.84
C THR A 6 11.10 -8.49 -46.53
N ALA A 7 11.65 -9.53 -45.90
CA ALA A 7 11.67 -10.87 -46.44
C ALA A 7 10.26 -11.47 -46.60
N THR A 8 10.10 -12.37 -47.58
CA THR A 8 8.87 -13.14 -47.78
C THR A 8 9.21 -14.64 -47.70
N PRO A 9 8.67 -15.40 -46.73
CA PRO A 9 7.77 -14.96 -45.65
C PRO A 9 8.47 -14.03 -44.62
N PRO A 10 7.70 -13.22 -43.87
CA PRO A 10 8.24 -12.34 -42.81
C PRO A 10 9.02 -13.13 -41.77
N LYS A 11 10.14 -12.57 -41.30
CA LYS A 11 10.98 -13.20 -40.28
C LYS A 11 10.38 -13.14 -38.88
N CYS A 12 9.81 -12.00 -38.49
CA CYS A 12 9.02 -11.87 -37.28
C CYS A 12 7.58 -12.25 -37.64
N ALA A 13 7.17 -13.44 -37.23
CA ALA A 13 6.01 -14.13 -37.81
C ALA A 13 4.68 -13.82 -37.09
N ALA A 14 4.71 -13.28 -35.88
CA ALA A 14 3.51 -12.99 -35.10
C ALA A 14 3.02 -11.54 -35.32
N ALA A 15 1.70 -11.35 -35.27
CA ALA A 15 1.06 -10.07 -35.58
C ALA A 15 1.34 -8.96 -34.53
N ASP A 16 1.79 -9.35 -33.34
CA ASP A 16 2.16 -8.49 -32.21
C ASP A 16 3.67 -8.23 -32.14
N GLN A 17 4.44 -8.65 -33.15
CA GLN A 17 5.88 -8.44 -33.25
C GLN A 17 6.24 -7.32 -34.25
N SER A 18 7.31 -6.61 -33.94
CA SER A 18 8.00 -5.64 -34.79
C SER A 18 9.38 -6.18 -35.18
N CYS A 19 9.90 -5.74 -36.32
CA CYS A 19 11.21 -6.12 -36.82
C CYS A 19 12.13 -4.90 -36.95
N THR A 20 13.34 -5.01 -36.41
CA THR A 20 14.41 -4.02 -36.59
C THR A 20 15.55 -4.63 -37.38
N ASN A 21 15.90 -3.99 -38.50
CA ASN A 21 16.98 -4.42 -39.37
C ASN A 21 18.32 -3.82 -38.91
N PHE A 22 19.37 -4.61 -38.91
CA PHE A 22 20.75 -4.22 -38.62
C PHE A 22 21.67 -4.66 -39.76
N PRO A 23 22.85 -4.05 -39.93
CA PRO A 23 23.78 -4.51 -40.94
C PRO A 23 24.22 -5.97 -40.68
N GLY A 24 23.74 -6.89 -41.53
CA GLY A 24 24.02 -8.32 -41.49
C GLY A 24 23.13 -9.15 -40.57
N ALA A 25 22.10 -8.57 -39.95
CA ALA A 25 21.20 -9.26 -39.02
C ALA A 25 19.89 -8.51 -38.77
N TYR A 26 18.97 -9.12 -38.03
CA TYR A 26 17.73 -8.48 -37.59
C TYR A 26 17.39 -8.88 -36.16
N ARG A 27 16.47 -8.14 -35.53
CA ARG A 27 15.90 -8.48 -34.22
C ARG A 27 14.40 -8.30 -34.25
N CYS A 28 13.67 -9.30 -33.74
CA CYS A 28 12.25 -9.20 -33.46
C CYS A 28 12.02 -8.67 -32.04
N SER A 29 11.00 -7.84 -31.86
CA SER A 29 10.56 -7.36 -30.55
C SER A 29 9.05 -7.31 -30.48
N CYS A 30 8.46 -7.18 -29.29
CA CYS A 30 7.03 -6.96 -29.18
C CYS A 30 6.66 -5.51 -29.54
N ILE A 31 5.48 -5.32 -30.12
CA ILE A 31 4.93 -4.00 -30.42
C ILE A 31 4.49 -3.31 -29.12
N SER A 32 3.87 -4.05 -28.21
CA SER A 32 3.46 -3.53 -26.90
C SER A 32 4.68 -3.37 -26.00
N PRO A 33 4.93 -2.18 -25.42
CA PRO A 33 6.05 -1.97 -24.51
C PRO A 33 5.92 -2.77 -23.21
N ARG A 34 4.68 -3.15 -22.82
CA ARG A 34 4.37 -4.02 -21.68
C ARG A 34 4.85 -5.47 -21.87
N GLN A 35 5.08 -5.87 -23.11
CA GLN A 35 5.37 -7.25 -23.47
C GLN A 35 6.83 -7.43 -23.87
N GLN A 36 7.30 -8.66 -23.70
CA GLN A 36 8.62 -9.06 -24.15
C GLN A 36 8.56 -10.41 -24.86
N LEU A 37 9.40 -10.54 -25.88
CA LEU A 37 9.47 -11.73 -26.70
C LEU A 37 10.06 -12.89 -25.88
N ASN A 38 9.45 -14.07 -25.94
CA ASN A 38 9.97 -15.26 -25.27
C ASN A 38 11.26 -15.79 -25.93
N ALA A 39 11.94 -16.73 -25.26
CA ALA A 39 13.22 -17.29 -25.69
C ALA A 39 13.20 -17.91 -27.11
N ASP A 40 12.07 -18.52 -27.49
CA ASP A 40 11.90 -19.16 -28.80
C ASP A 40 11.40 -18.19 -29.89
N GLU A 41 11.33 -16.89 -29.60
CA GLU A 41 10.87 -15.83 -30.50
C GLU A 41 9.44 -16.02 -31.06
N SER A 42 8.63 -16.83 -30.39
CA SER A 42 7.34 -17.30 -30.87
C SER A 42 6.14 -16.54 -30.32
N ALA A 43 6.28 -15.86 -29.17
CA ALA A 43 5.17 -15.17 -28.52
C ALA A 43 5.63 -13.97 -27.68
N CYS A 44 4.79 -12.93 -27.65
CA CYS A 44 4.93 -11.80 -26.75
C CYS A 44 4.27 -12.09 -25.41
N ILE A 45 5.05 -12.05 -24.35
CA ILE A 45 4.62 -12.38 -22.98
C ILE A 45 4.50 -11.10 -22.17
N ASP A 46 3.39 -10.95 -21.46
CA ASP A 46 3.20 -9.84 -20.53
C ASP A 46 4.26 -9.88 -19.42
N VAL A 47 4.92 -8.74 -19.24
CA VAL A 47 5.82 -8.52 -18.11
C VAL A 47 5.03 -7.87 -16.99
N VAL A 48 5.08 -8.50 -15.82
CA VAL A 48 4.37 -8.06 -14.60
C VAL A 48 5.34 -7.67 -13.49
N ALA A 49 6.63 -7.97 -13.65
CA ALA A 49 7.67 -7.51 -12.76
C ALA A 49 8.94 -7.19 -13.54
N SER A 50 9.58 -6.10 -13.16
CA SER A 50 10.77 -5.59 -13.82
C SER A 50 11.83 -5.23 -12.78
N VAL A 51 13.09 -5.57 -13.07
CA VAL A 51 14.23 -5.16 -12.22
C VAL A 51 15.30 -4.54 -13.11
N GLN A 52 15.76 -3.36 -12.74
CA GLN A 52 16.87 -2.72 -13.41
C GLN A 52 18.18 -3.26 -12.84
N GLY A 53 18.99 -3.84 -13.72
CA GLY A 53 20.32 -4.31 -13.43
C GLY A 53 21.40 -3.46 -14.09
N GLY A 54 22.57 -3.40 -13.49
CA GLY A 54 23.75 -2.77 -14.08
C GLY A 54 25.01 -3.61 -13.87
N ILE A 55 25.81 -3.72 -14.92
CA ILE A 55 27.09 -4.44 -14.92
C ILE A 55 28.17 -3.66 -15.65
N ARG A 56 29.42 -4.01 -15.37
CA ARG A 56 30.57 -3.50 -16.12
C ARG A 56 31.48 -4.64 -16.55
N ILE A 57 31.72 -4.72 -17.85
CA ILE A 57 32.49 -5.79 -18.49
C ILE A 57 33.92 -5.30 -18.68
N ILE A 58 34.80 -5.66 -17.76
CA ILE A 58 36.13 -5.05 -17.63
C ILE A 58 37.13 -5.46 -18.71
N ASN A 59 36.88 -6.59 -19.40
CA ASN A 59 37.71 -7.08 -20.50
C ASN A 59 37.17 -6.70 -21.88
N ARG A 60 36.29 -5.71 -21.95
CA ARG A 60 35.78 -5.10 -23.19
C ARG A 60 35.93 -3.60 -23.10
N ASN A 61 36.39 -2.99 -24.19
CA ASN A 61 36.46 -1.54 -24.31
C ASN A 61 35.24 -1.01 -25.04
N PHE A 62 34.74 0.14 -24.60
CA PHE A 62 33.66 0.81 -25.30
C PHE A 62 34.12 1.32 -26.66
N GLU A 63 33.31 1.08 -27.69
CA GLU A 63 33.54 1.57 -29.04
C GLU A 63 32.49 2.64 -29.41
N PRO A 64 32.87 3.73 -30.09
CA PRO A 64 31.94 4.82 -30.42
C PRO A 64 30.69 4.39 -31.19
N GLU A 65 30.79 3.31 -31.97
CA GLU A 65 29.65 2.72 -32.70
C GLU A 65 28.54 2.20 -31.78
N TYR A 66 28.84 1.89 -30.52
CA TYR A 66 27.82 1.49 -29.53
C TYR A 66 26.84 2.62 -29.16
N ASN A 67 27.13 3.88 -29.52
CA ASN A 67 26.16 4.97 -29.39
C ASN A 67 25.10 4.96 -30.49
N ASP A 68 25.38 4.30 -31.62
CA ASP A 68 24.43 4.14 -32.72
C ASP A 68 23.70 2.81 -32.56
N THR A 69 22.45 2.90 -32.09
CA THR A 69 21.57 1.74 -31.85
C THR A 69 21.12 1.03 -33.13
N THR A 70 21.54 1.50 -34.30
CA THR A 70 21.31 0.86 -35.60
C THR A 70 22.58 0.25 -36.21
N SER A 71 23.72 0.41 -35.54
CA SER A 71 25.00 -0.10 -36.02
C SER A 71 25.16 -1.61 -35.84
N ALA A 72 26.04 -2.20 -36.66
CA ALA A 72 26.44 -3.60 -36.51
C ALA A 72 27.15 -3.87 -35.17
N GLY A 73 28.02 -2.95 -34.75
CA GLY A 73 28.74 -3.04 -33.47
C GLY A 73 27.80 -3.10 -32.28
N TYR A 74 26.82 -2.19 -32.23
CA TYR A 74 25.79 -2.20 -31.19
C TYR A 74 25.00 -3.51 -31.19
N PHE A 75 24.59 -4.00 -32.35
CA PHE A 75 23.88 -5.27 -32.46
C PHE A 75 24.73 -6.43 -31.91
N GLN A 76 25.98 -6.56 -32.34
CA GLN A 76 26.87 -7.65 -31.95
C GLN A 76 27.15 -7.65 -30.45
N ILE A 77 27.53 -6.50 -29.88
CA ILE A 77 27.85 -6.43 -28.46
C ILE A 77 26.60 -6.68 -27.59
N THR A 78 25.44 -6.12 -27.96
CA THR A 78 24.20 -6.36 -27.22
C THR A 78 23.77 -7.83 -27.31
N GLN A 79 23.93 -8.48 -28.45
CA GLN A 79 23.61 -9.90 -28.61
C GLN A 79 24.43 -10.78 -27.65
N VAL A 80 25.75 -10.55 -27.59
CA VAL A 80 26.65 -11.32 -26.70
C VAL A 80 26.28 -11.10 -25.23
N ILE A 81 25.96 -9.86 -24.85
CA ILE A 81 25.59 -9.52 -23.46
C ILE A 81 24.23 -10.09 -23.08
N ILE A 82 23.22 -9.95 -23.94
CA ILE A 82 21.85 -10.46 -23.70
C ILE A 82 21.90 -11.97 -23.50
N VAL A 83 22.53 -12.70 -24.42
CA VAL A 83 22.62 -14.18 -24.32
C VAL A 83 23.29 -14.60 -23.01
N ALA A 84 24.38 -13.94 -22.63
CA ALA A 84 25.08 -14.24 -21.38
C ALA A 84 24.23 -13.93 -20.14
N LEU A 85 23.58 -12.76 -20.08
CA LEU A 85 22.69 -12.41 -18.97
C LEU A 85 21.51 -13.39 -18.90
N GLU A 86 20.81 -13.65 -20.00
CA GLU A 86 19.67 -14.55 -20.02
C GLU A 86 20.02 -15.95 -19.53
N ALA A 87 21.16 -16.50 -19.92
CA ALA A 87 21.62 -17.80 -19.43
C ALA A 87 21.78 -17.81 -17.90
N ASN A 88 22.32 -16.75 -17.31
CA ASN A 88 22.46 -16.65 -15.85
C ASN A 88 21.09 -16.52 -15.16
N TYR A 89 20.21 -15.64 -15.66
CA TYR A 89 18.86 -15.47 -15.11
C TYR A 89 18.04 -16.76 -15.16
N ARG A 90 18.13 -17.52 -16.26
CA ARG A 90 17.45 -18.82 -16.43
C ARG A 90 17.96 -19.89 -15.45
N ASN A 91 19.20 -19.77 -14.97
CA ASN A 91 19.79 -20.67 -13.97
C ASN A 91 19.48 -20.28 -12.51
N THR A 92 18.76 -19.18 -12.29
CA THR A 92 18.27 -18.82 -10.95
C THR A 92 16.97 -19.54 -10.63
N ARG A 93 16.55 -19.50 -9.37
CA ARG A 93 15.20 -19.97 -8.98
C ARG A 93 14.05 -19.24 -9.68
N PHE A 94 14.30 -18.07 -10.27
CA PHE A 94 13.31 -17.27 -11.00
C PHE A 94 13.28 -17.59 -12.49
N GLY A 95 14.14 -18.50 -12.97
CA GLY A 95 14.28 -18.82 -14.40
C GLY A 95 12.99 -19.24 -15.09
N ALA A 96 12.05 -19.87 -14.35
CA ALA A 96 10.74 -20.25 -14.88
C ALA A 96 9.80 -19.05 -15.12
N PHE A 97 10.01 -17.94 -14.42
CA PHE A 97 9.24 -16.70 -14.58
C PHE A 97 9.95 -15.66 -15.44
N PHE A 98 11.24 -15.87 -15.70
CA PHE A 98 12.08 -14.98 -16.46
C PHE A 98 11.72 -14.98 -17.95
N VAL A 99 11.42 -13.80 -18.49
CA VAL A 99 11.05 -13.64 -19.90
C VAL A 99 12.30 -13.35 -20.73
N GLY A 100 13.04 -12.29 -20.40
CA GLY A 100 14.27 -11.91 -21.10
C GLY A 100 14.92 -10.64 -20.57
N ILE A 101 15.95 -10.17 -21.29
CA ILE A 101 16.67 -8.92 -21.00
C ILE A 101 16.44 -7.86 -22.08
N ILE A 102 16.26 -6.60 -21.66
CA ILE A 102 16.32 -5.42 -22.54
C ILE A 102 17.45 -4.52 -22.09
N ILE A 103 18.45 -4.31 -22.95
CA ILE A 103 19.53 -3.34 -22.68
C ILE A 103 18.99 -1.93 -22.91
N THR A 104 19.08 -1.07 -21.89
CA THR A 104 18.61 0.32 -21.95
C THR A 104 19.74 1.31 -22.18
N ARG A 105 20.97 0.98 -21.76
CA ARG A 105 22.13 1.86 -21.95
C ARG A 105 23.43 1.07 -22.05
N ILE A 106 24.31 1.48 -22.96
CA ILE A 106 25.72 1.14 -22.97
C ILE A 106 26.52 2.42 -22.78
N TYR A 107 27.55 2.41 -21.93
CA TYR A 107 28.30 3.62 -21.58
C TYR A 107 29.82 3.40 -21.51
N PRO A 108 30.62 4.47 -21.68
CA PRO A 108 32.05 4.36 -21.97
C PRO A 108 32.96 4.03 -20.78
N GLY A 109 34.20 3.65 -21.12
CA GLY A 109 35.21 3.10 -20.21
C GLY A 109 35.54 1.66 -20.61
N SER A 110 35.57 0.76 -19.64
CA SER A 110 35.13 -0.61 -19.93
C SER A 110 33.63 -0.60 -20.23
N VAL A 111 33.14 -1.57 -21.00
CA VAL A 111 31.73 -1.60 -21.43
C VAL A 111 30.81 -1.67 -20.22
N GLY A 112 30.18 -0.55 -19.88
CA GLY A 112 29.13 -0.47 -18.88
C GLY A 112 27.77 -0.71 -19.51
N VAL A 113 26.89 -1.43 -18.83
CA VAL A 113 25.58 -1.83 -19.35
C VAL A 113 24.53 -1.64 -18.27
N ASP A 114 23.47 -0.90 -18.59
CA ASP A 114 22.22 -0.95 -17.84
C ASP A 114 21.18 -1.72 -18.66
N TYR A 115 20.41 -2.53 -17.96
CA TYR A 115 19.40 -3.37 -18.56
C TYR A 115 18.20 -3.54 -17.63
N VAL A 116 17.10 -4.01 -18.19
CA VAL A 116 15.88 -4.37 -17.48
C VAL A 116 15.64 -5.86 -17.69
N ALA A 117 15.49 -6.60 -16.59
CA ALA A 117 15.07 -7.99 -16.59
C ALA A 117 13.57 -8.05 -16.38
N GLY A 118 12.85 -8.68 -17.32
CA GLY A 118 11.40 -8.83 -17.27
C GLY A 118 10.98 -10.22 -16.78
N PHE A 119 9.93 -10.26 -15.95
CA PHE A 119 9.32 -11.47 -15.42
C PHE A 119 7.82 -11.49 -15.69
N ASN A 120 7.29 -12.66 -16.04
CA ASN A 120 5.84 -12.87 -16.23
C ASN A 120 5.10 -13.21 -14.92
N ASN A 121 5.84 -13.27 -13.81
CA ASN A 121 5.32 -13.44 -12.46
C ASN A 121 6.21 -12.69 -11.47
N SER A 122 5.59 -11.90 -10.58
CA SER A 122 6.27 -11.10 -9.56
C SER A 122 6.58 -11.87 -8.28
N ASN A 123 6.06 -13.09 -8.12
CA ASN A 123 6.13 -13.83 -6.85
C ASN A 123 7.57 -14.10 -6.40
N GLY A 124 7.95 -13.47 -5.28
CA GLY A 124 9.25 -13.65 -4.63
C GLY A 124 10.42 -12.92 -5.31
N VAL A 125 10.16 -12.22 -6.43
CA VAL A 125 11.12 -11.34 -7.09
C VAL A 125 11.31 -10.11 -6.22
N ASN A 126 12.56 -9.82 -5.87
CA ASN A 126 12.96 -8.56 -5.27
C ASN A 126 14.46 -8.34 -5.53
N ASN A 127 14.90 -7.09 -5.40
CA ASN A 127 16.27 -6.68 -5.76
C ASN A 127 17.35 -7.48 -5.02
N GLN A 128 17.16 -7.75 -3.72
CA GLN A 128 18.15 -8.43 -2.89
C GLN A 128 18.27 -9.92 -3.22
N ASN A 129 17.12 -10.60 -3.31
CA ASN A 129 17.06 -12.01 -3.65
C ASN A 129 17.61 -12.26 -5.04
N LEU A 130 17.25 -11.41 -6.01
CA LEU A 130 17.73 -11.54 -7.38
C LEU A 130 19.25 -11.32 -7.47
N GLN A 131 19.79 -10.33 -6.77
CA GLN A 131 21.23 -10.11 -6.70
C GLN A 131 21.96 -11.34 -6.14
N GLN A 132 21.47 -11.91 -5.03
CA GLN A 132 22.07 -13.11 -4.41
C GLN A 132 22.03 -14.32 -5.34
N GLU A 133 20.89 -14.55 -6.00
CA GLU A 133 20.72 -15.64 -6.96
C GLU A 133 21.67 -15.45 -8.14
N LEU A 134 21.75 -14.25 -8.74
CA LEU A 134 22.63 -14.02 -9.90
C LEU A 134 24.10 -14.19 -9.54
N ILE A 135 24.55 -13.67 -8.39
CA ILE A 135 25.91 -13.87 -7.87
C ILE A 135 26.23 -15.37 -7.77
N SER A 136 25.27 -16.19 -7.35
CA SER A 136 25.50 -17.64 -7.23
C SER A 136 25.68 -18.36 -8.58
N THR A 137 25.16 -17.78 -9.66
CA THR A 137 25.25 -18.33 -11.04
C THR A 137 26.51 -17.92 -11.81
N LEU A 138 27.24 -16.91 -11.33
CA LEU A 138 28.47 -16.44 -11.99
C LEU A 138 29.57 -17.49 -11.98
N ASN A 139 30.46 -17.42 -12.98
CA ASN A 139 31.60 -18.32 -13.08
C ASN A 139 32.84 -17.71 -12.40
N TYR A 140 33.26 -18.32 -11.29
CA TYR A 140 34.42 -17.90 -10.50
C TYR A 140 35.64 -18.75 -10.84
N THR A 141 36.66 -18.13 -11.43
CA THR A 141 37.90 -18.81 -11.85
C THR A 141 39.10 -18.23 -11.11
N THR A 142 40.29 -18.79 -11.30
CA THR A 142 41.53 -18.19 -10.81
C THR A 142 41.85 -16.84 -11.46
N ASN A 143 41.29 -16.58 -12.64
CA ASN A 143 41.56 -15.39 -13.45
C ASN A 143 40.45 -14.34 -13.31
N GLY A 144 39.64 -14.41 -12.26
CA GLY A 144 38.54 -13.49 -12.00
C GLY A 144 37.16 -14.13 -12.23
N THR A 145 36.14 -13.27 -12.23
CA THR A 145 34.73 -13.66 -12.29
C THR A 145 34.10 -13.25 -13.62
N PHE A 146 33.36 -14.18 -14.24
CA PHE A 146 32.77 -14.06 -15.55
C PHE A 146 31.24 -14.18 -15.48
N LEU A 147 30.56 -13.57 -16.45
CA LEU A 147 29.12 -13.67 -16.58
C LEU A 147 28.74 -15.04 -17.17
N GLY A 148 28.40 -15.99 -16.29
CA GLY A 148 28.14 -17.39 -16.65
C GLY A 148 29.32 -18.02 -17.39
N ASP A 149 29.03 -18.84 -18.40
CA ASP A 149 30.04 -19.51 -19.23
C ASP A 149 30.60 -18.62 -20.37
N SER A 150 30.24 -17.33 -20.39
CA SER A 150 30.75 -16.40 -21.40
C SER A 150 32.18 -15.95 -21.10
N ASP A 151 32.84 -15.35 -22.09
CA ASP A 151 34.13 -14.71 -21.92
C ASP A 151 34.01 -13.25 -21.41
N LEU A 152 32.82 -12.81 -20.99
CA LEU A 152 32.58 -11.46 -20.46
C LEU A 152 32.99 -11.40 -18.99
N LYS A 153 34.12 -10.75 -18.72
CA LYS A 153 34.69 -10.64 -17.37
C LYS A 153 34.08 -9.45 -16.63
N LEU A 154 33.55 -9.70 -15.43
CA LEU A 154 32.93 -8.69 -14.58
C LEU A 154 33.91 -8.13 -13.54
N SER A 155 34.82 -8.96 -13.03
CA SER A 155 35.76 -8.56 -11.99
C SER A 155 37.04 -9.39 -12.01
N GLU A 156 38.15 -8.79 -11.55
CA GLU A 156 39.38 -9.50 -11.20
C GLU A 156 39.25 -10.26 -9.87
N GLU A 157 38.31 -9.87 -9.02
CA GLU A 157 38.04 -10.51 -7.74
C GLU A 157 37.31 -11.84 -7.94
N THR A 158 37.56 -12.78 -7.03
CA THR A 158 36.91 -14.11 -6.96
C THR A 158 36.08 -14.28 -5.70
N ASN A 159 36.17 -13.32 -4.77
CA ASN A 159 35.33 -13.30 -3.57
C ASN A 159 33.92 -12.82 -3.93
N ARG A 160 32.92 -13.66 -3.67
CA ARG A 160 31.51 -13.39 -3.98
C ARG A 160 31.00 -12.06 -3.43
N THR A 161 31.37 -11.71 -2.20
CA THR A 161 30.92 -10.46 -1.56
C THR A 161 31.48 -9.24 -2.26
N LYS A 162 32.75 -9.25 -2.67
CA LYS A 162 33.34 -8.15 -3.44
C LYS A 162 32.77 -8.07 -4.86
N VAL A 163 32.49 -9.21 -5.49
CA VAL A 163 31.86 -9.23 -6.82
C VAL A 163 30.43 -8.68 -6.75
N ALA A 164 29.72 -8.89 -5.65
CA ALA A 164 28.38 -8.35 -5.44
C ALA A 164 28.34 -6.83 -5.60
N GLU A 165 29.39 -6.13 -5.14
CA GLU A 165 29.54 -4.67 -5.23
C GLU A 165 29.69 -4.16 -6.67
N ALA A 166 30.07 -5.04 -7.61
CA ALA A 166 30.20 -4.71 -9.03
C ALA A 166 28.87 -4.83 -9.79
N LEU A 167 27.82 -5.36 -9.17
CA LEU A 167 26.48 -5.49 -9.74
C LEU A 167 25.54 -4.49 -9.07
N THR A 168 24.75 -3.78 -9.86
CA THR A 168 23.69 -2.92 -9.33
C THR A 168 22.32 -3.53 -9.62
N PHE A 169 21.43 -3.46 -8.64
CA PHE A 169 20.04 -3.88 -8.77
C PHE A 169 19.16 -2.85 -8.09
N GLN A 170 18.18 -2.36 -8.81
CA GLN A 170 17.18 -1.46 -8.27
C GLN A 170 15.84 -1.71 -8.92
N ASP A 171 14.83 -1.21 -8.25
CA ASP A 171 13.48 -1.14 -8.78
C ASP A 171 13.47 -0.41 -10.12
N TYR A 172 12.73 -0.96 -11.09
CA TYR A 172 12.53 -0.33 -12.38
C TYR A 172 11.16 0.33 -12.39
N ASP A 173 11.14 1.66 -12.43
CA ASP A 173 9.89 2.42 -12.38
C ASP A 173 9.17 2.37 -13.75
N GLU A 174 8.25 1.41 -13.91
CA GLU A 174 7.48 1.26 -15.14
C GLU A 174 6.51 2.43 -15.38
N CYS A 175 6.18 3.19 -14.32
CA CYS A 175 5.31 4.37 -14.40
C CYS A 175 6.05 5.65 -14.83
N ASN A 176 7.38 5.61 -14.96
CA ASN A 176 8.16 6.78 -15.35
C ASN A 176 7.88 7.16 -16.82
N PRO A 177 7.33 8.36 -17.11
CA PRO A 177 7.00 8.75 -18.48
C PRO A 177 8.23 8.95 -19.38
N ALA A 178 9.43 9.01 -18.81
CA ALA A 178 10.68 9.14 -19.57
C ALA A 178 11.20 7.79 -20.11
N VAL A 179 10.61 6.66 -19.72
CA VAL A 179 11.04 5.32 -20.17
C VAL A 179 10.02 4.70 -21.13
N SER A 180 10.50 3.76 -21.96
CA SER A 180 9.70 3.10 -23.01
C SER A 180 9.75 1.57 -22.94
N VAL A 181 10.26 1.01 -21.84
CA VAL A 181 10.36 -0.43 -21.62
C VAL A 181 9.40 -0.80 -20.50
N HIS A 182 8.67 -1.91 -20.67
CA HIS A 182 7.68 -2.43 -19.72
C HIS A 182 6.61 -1.40 -19.31
N THR A 183 6.41 -0.36 -20.12
CA THR A 183 5.45 0.71 -19.86
C THR A 183 4.03 0.14 -19.77
N PRO A 184 3.31 0.36 -18.67
CA PRO A 184 2.03 -0.27 -18.43
C PRO A 184 0.91 0.45 -19.17
N ASP A 185 -0.06 -0.33 -19.62
CA ASP A 185 -1.33 0.19 -20.11
C ASP A 185 -2.38 0.02 -19.01
N CYS A 186 -2.54 1.06 -18.19
CA CYS A 186 -3.54 1.10 -17.13
C CYS A 186 -4.97 1.40 -17.65
N GLY A 187 -5.13 1.67 -18.94
CA GLY A 187 -6.40 2.11 -19.50
C GLY A 187 -6.82 3.52 -19.07
N ASN A 188 -8.02 3.93 -19.48
CA ASN A 188 -8.56 5.24 -19.16
C ASN A 188 -9.05 5.32 -17.71
N ASN A 189 -8.91 6.50 -17.09
CA ASN A 189 -9.31 6.78 -15.70
C ASN A 189 -8.60 5.91 -14.66
N ALA A 190 -7.33 5.60 -14.94
CA ALA A 190 -6.46 4.87 -14.05
C ALA A 190 -5.10 5.56 -14.02
N THR A 191 -4.50 5.58 -12.84
CA THR A 191 -3.16 6.10 -12.61
C THR A 191 -2.22 4.94 -12.31
N CYS A 192 -1.07 4.95 -12.99
CA CYS A 192 0.03 4.04 -12.69
C CYS A 192 0.70 4.44 -11.39
N VAL A 193 0.88 3.48 -10.49
CA VAL A 193 1.62 3.64 -9.25
C VAL A 193 2.74 2.62 -9.20
N ASN A 194 3.97 3.11 -9.15
CA ASN A 194 5.15 2.26 -9.07
C ASN A 194 5.21 1.57 -7.71
N THR A 195 5.52 0.28 -7.71
CA THR A 195 5.71 -0.54 -6.52
C THR A 195 7.05 -1.25 -6.61
N ASN A 196 7.53 -1.85 -5.52
CA ASN A 196 8.82 -2.52 -5.60
C ASN A 196 8.74 -3.75 -6.51
N THR A 197 9.47 -3.71 -7.63
CA THR A 197 9.60 -4.69 -8.71
C THR A 197 8.36 -4.90 -9.58
N SER A 198 7.37 -4.02 -9.49
CA SER A 198 6.09 -4.12 -10.21
C SER A 198 5.39 -2.76 -10.22
N TYR A 199 4.25 -2.66 -10.87
CA TYR A 199 3.36 -1.50 -10.77
C TYR A 199 1.93 -1.93 -10.43
N ASP A 200 1.15 -0.99 -9.93
CA ASP A 200 -0.30 -1.09 -9.78
C ASP A 200 -0.99 -0.06 -10.66
N CYS A 201 -2.08 -0.44 -11.30
CA CYS A 201 -2.98 0.47 -11.99
C CYS A 201 -4.18 0.76 -11.08
N ILE A 202 -4.22 1.95 -10.48
CA ILE A 202 -5.27 2.34 -9.54
C ILE A 202 -6.30 3.21 -10.25
N CYS A 203 -7.58 2.84 -10.15
CA CYS A 203 -8.65 3.66 -10.71
C CYS A 203 -8.71 5.04 -10.05
N ASP A 204 -8.91 6.06 -10.88
CA ASP A 204 -9.09 7.43 -10.43
C ASP A 204 -10.36 7.56 -9.58
N ALA A 205 -10.45 8.61 -8.77
CA ALA A 205 -11.57 8.82 -7.86
C ALA A 205 -12.92 8.80 -8.61
N GLY A 206 -13.85 7.95 -8.15
CA GLY A 206 -15.15 7.77 -8.80
C GLY A 206 -15.18 6.67 -9.87
N PHE A 207 -14.08 5.93 -10.07
CA PHE A 207 -14.00 4.75 -10.93
C PHE A 207 -13.64 3.50 -10.12
N ILE A 208 -14.05 2.33 -10.61
CA ILE A 208 -13.81 1.02 -9.98
C ILE A 208 -13.33 0.06 -11.05
N GLN A 209 -12.39 -0.80 -10.66
CA GLN A 209 -11.80 -1.79 -11.54
C GLN A 209 -12.84 -2.82 -11.98
N ASN A 210 -12.96 -3.02 -13.29
CA ASN A 210 -13.78 -4.07 -13.88
C ASN A 210 -12.98 -4.75 -15.01
N GLY A 211 -12.41 -5.92 -14.72
CA GLY A 211 -11.45 -6.58 -15.62
C GLY A 211 -10.17 -5.76 -15.75
N THR A 212 -9.80 -5.39 -16.98
CA THR A 212 -8.58 -4.61 -17.29
C THR A 212 -8.79 -3.09 -17.32
N GLY A 213 -9.99 -2.59 -17.02
CA GLY A 213 -10.32 -1.16 -17.11
C GLY A 213 -11.00 -0.58 -15.87
N CYS A 214 -11.01 0.74 -15.79
CA CYS A 214 -11.65 1.50 -14.72
C CYS A 214 -12.98 2.08 -15.23
N ASN A 215 -14.09 1.55 -14.72
CA ASN A 215 -15.43 1.98 -15.08
C ASN A 215 -15.95 2.94 -14.03
N SER A 216 -16.77 3.93 -14.42
CA SER A 216 -17.41 4.83 -13.45
C SER A 216 -18.10 3.99 -12.38
N ALA A 217 -17.80 4.27 -11.12
CA ALA A 217 -18.48 3.67 -9.99
C ALA A 217 -19.99 3.81 -10.25
N PRO A 218 -20.78 2.71 -10.19
CA PRO A 218 -22.22 2.86 -10.19
C PRO A 218 -22.55 3.86 -9.09
N THR A 219 -23.39 4.85 -9.41
CA THR A 219 -23.76 5.99 -8.56
C THR A 219 -24.42 5.57 -7.23
N GLU A 220 -24.45 4.26 -6.93
CA GLU A 220 -25.02 3.64 -5.74
C GLU A 220 -24.00 3.32 -4.63
N LEU A 221 -22.68 3.42 -4.83
CA LEU A 221 -21.70 3.22 -3.73
C LEU A 221 -21.52 4.45 -2.81
N VAL A 222 -22.32 5.50 -3.02
CA VAL A 222 -22.64 6.48 -1.96
C VAL A 222 -24.13 6.39 -1.62
N GLN A 223 -24.62 5.16 -1.41
CA GLN A 223 -25.73 4.97 -0.49
C GLN A 223 -25.12 4.34 0.76
N VAL A 224 -24.55 5.19 1.63
CA VAL A 224 -24.65 4.86 3.05
C VAL A 224 -26.12 4.65 3.26
N ASP A 225 -26.53 3.40 3.48
CA ASP A 225 -27.93 3.03 3.55
C ASP A 225 -28.64 4.06 4.43
N LYS A 226 -29.52 4.85 3.81
CA LYS A 226 -30.16 5.99 4.49
C LYS A 226 -30.95 5.49 5.70
N GLU A 227 -31.31 4.21 5.70
CA GLU A 227 -31.94 3.51 6.81
C GLU A 227 -30.93 3.29 7.96
N SER A 228 -29.76 2.69 7.69
CA SER A 228 -28.65 2.53 8.64
C SER A 228 -28.18 3.85 9.26
N VAL A 229 -28.09 4.94 8.49
CA VAL A 229 -27.72 6.27 9.03
C VAL A 229 -28.80 6.80 9.97
N LYS A 230 -30.08 6.61 9.65
CA LYS A 230 -31.19 7.01 10.51
C LYS A 230 -31.21 6.22 11.80
N GLU A 231 -30.93 4.91 11.75
CA GLU A 231 -30.83 4.08 12.96
C GLU A 231 -29.72 4.56 13.90
N VAL A 232 -28.51 4.79 13.37
CA VAL A 232 -27.38 5.30 14.18
C VAL A 232 -27.69 6.69 14.73
N THR A 233 -28.29 7.57 13.92
CA THR A 233 -28.67 8.92 14.35
C THR A 233 -29.74 8.90 15.45
N TYR A 234 -30.72 7.99 15.35
CA TYR A 234 -31.76 7.78 16.37
C TYR A 234 -31.17 7.21 17.67
N LEU A 235 -30.25 6.25 17.58
CA LEU A 235 -29.53 5.71 18.73
C LEU A 235 -28.72 6.80 19.46
N ILE A 236 -28.01 7.65 18.73
CA ILE A 236 -27.25 8.75 19.34
C ILE A 236 -28.20 9.77 19.99
N SER A 237 -29.28 10.13 19.32
CA SER A 237 -30.26 11.09 19.84
C SER A 237 -30.94 10.60 21.12
N THR A 238 -31.34 9.32 21.16
CA THR A 238 -31.97 8.70 22.34
C THR A 238 -31.02 8.62 23.53
N VAL A 239 -29.75 8.27 23.29
CA VAL A 239 -28.71 8.28 24.34
C VAL A 239 -28.50 9.68 24.91
N LEU A 240 -28.43 10.71 24.06
CA LEU A 240 -28.27 12.10 24.51
C LEU A 240 -29.47 12.57 25.34
N ILE A 241 -30.70 12.27 24.92
CA ILE A 241 -31.91 12.62 25.67
C ILE A 241 -31.92 11.92 27.04
N PHE A 242 -31.55 10.64 27.10
CA PHE A 242 -31.48 9.91 28.35
C PHE A 242 -30.46 10.53 29.31
N LEU A 243 -29.25 10.85 28.82
CA LEU A 243 -28.21 11.50 29.63
C LEU A 243 -28.67 12.85 30.18
N VAL A 244 -29.30 13.69 29.36
CA VAL A 244 -29.86 14.98 29.80
C VAL A 244 -30.95 14.75 30.86
N SER A 245 -31.84 13.79 30.65
CA SER A 245 -32.90 13.47 31.62
C SER A 245 -32.31 13.06 32.98
N CYS A 246 -31.30 12.19 33.00
CA CYS A 246 -30.62 11.77 34.21
C CYS A 246 -30.01 12.95 34.96
N VAL A 247 -29.29 13.85 34.25
CA VAL A 247 -28.70 15.05 34.85
C VAL A 247 -29.78 15.95 35.45
N THR A 248 -30.89 16.18 34.73
CA THR A 248 -31.98 17.01 35.24
C THR A 248 -32.65 16.41 36.49
N PHE A 249 -32.88 15.09 36.52
CA PHE A 249 -33.40 14.40 37.69
C PHE A 249 -32.43 14.51 38.88
N SER A 250 -31.14 14.30 38.67
CA SER A 250 -30.13 14.48 39.73
C SER A 250 -30.13 15.91 40.29
N ILE A 251 -30.25 16.92 39.44
CA ILE A 251 -30.35 18.32 39.88
C ILE A 251 -31.63 18.56 40.69
N VAL A 252 -32.79 18.04 40.24
CA VAL A 252 -34.04 18.20 40.99
C VAL A 252 -33.98 17.53 42.35
N PHE A 253 -33.47 16.29 42.43
CA PHE A 253 -33.33 15.59 43.69
C PHE A 253 -32.38 16.30 44.65
N THR A 254 -31.24 16.79 44.17
CA THR A 254 -30.32 17.57 45.01
C THR A 254 -30.98 18.86 45.51
N MET A 255 -31.76 19.56 44.67
CA MET A 255 -32.50 20.76 45.10
C MET A 255 -33.57 20.44 46.15
N LEU A 256 -34.28 19.32 46.02
CA LEU A 256 -35.25 18.86 47.02
C LEU A 256 -34.58 18.51 48.34
N SER A 257 -33.46 17.76 48.31
CA SER A 257 -32.68 17.44 49.50
C SER A 257 -32.11 18.69 50.18
N ILE A 258 -31.59 19.65 49.41
CA ILE A 258 -31.13 20.94 49.92
C ILE A 258 -32.28 21.71 50.55
N SER A 259 -33.45 21.73 49.92
CA SER A 259 -34.65 22.40 50.45
C SER A 259 -35.06 21.80 51.80
N GLU A 260 -35.06 20.47 51.94
CA GLU A 260 -35.35 19.79 53.20
C GLU A 260 -34.31 20.14 54.29
N ILE A 261 -33.02 20.19 53.94
CA ILE A 261 -31.95 20.59 54.86
C ILE A 261 -32.11 22.06 55.30
N ILE A 262 -32.48 22.96 54.39
CA ILE A 262 -32.73 24.37 54.70
C ILE A 262 -33.94 24.50 55.64
N GLN A 263 -35.02 23.75 55.40
CA GLN A 263 -36.18 23.72 56.29
C GLN A 263 -35.80 23.22 57.69
N LYS A 264 -35.05 22.12 57.79
CA LYS A 264 -34.52 21.61 59.08
C LYS A 264 -33.67 22.65 59.81
N LYS A 265 -32.76 23.34 59.11
CA LYS A 265 -31.96 24.44 59.70
C LYS A 265 -32.83 25.63 60.15
N ARG A 266 -33.86 26.01 59.38
CA ARG A 266 -34.81 27.07 59.76
C ARG A 266 -35.59 26.69 61.02
N HIS A 267 -36.09 25.47 61.13
CA HIS A 267 -36.78 24.96 62.33
C HIS A 267 -35.83 24.92 63.55
N ALA A 268 -34.60 24.45 63.39
CA ALA A 268 -33.60 24.47 64.47
C ALA A 268 -33.25 25.91 64.90
N GLY A 269 -33.17 26.85 63.95
CA GLY A 269 -32.97 28.27 64.21
C GLY A 269 -34.14 28.93 64.94
N LEU A 270 -35.39 28.59 64.56
CA LEU A 270 -36.60 29.06 65.26
C LEU A 270 -36.67 28.49 66.68
N SER A 271 -36.38 27.20 66.87
CA SER A 271 -36.36 26.55 68.19
C SER A 271 -35.38 27.23 69.15
N LYS A 272 -34.15 27.52 68.70
CA LYS A 272 -33.15 28.26 69.48
C LYS A 272 -33.58 29.71 69.79
N ARG A 273 -34.46 30.30 68.97
CA ARG A 273 -34.97 31.67 69.16
C ARG A 273 -36.15 31.69 70.14
N VAL A 274 -37.01 30.65 70.12
CA VAL A 274 -38.09 30.43 71.08
C VAL A 274 -37.55 30.13 72.48
N GLU A 275 -36.54 29.27 72.60
CA GLU A 275 -35.89 28.96 73.88
C GLU A 275 -35.25 30.21 74.51
N ARG A 276 -34.70 31.12 73.69
CA ARG A 276 -34.19 32.42 74.14
C ARG A 276 -35.29 33.38 74.63
N ILE A 277 -36.49 33.29 74.08
CA ILE A 277 -37.65 34.12 74.48
C ILE A 277 -38.28 33.59 75.78
N GLN A 278 -38.36 32.27 75.97
CA GLN A 278 -38.86 31.66 77.21
C GLN A 278 -37.99 32.01 78.44
N LEU A 279 -36.68 32.25 78.27
CA LEU A 279 -35.82 32.71 79.38
C LEU A 279 -36.11 34.16 79.83
N HIS A 280 -36.86 34.96 79.07
CA HIS A 280 -37.10 36.38 79.36
C HIS A 280 -38.56 36.70 79.74
N GLY A 281 -39.45 35.71 79.86
CA GLY A 281 -40.87 35.94 80.09
C GLY A 281 -41.49 34.99 81.12
N GLN A 282 -41.23 35.22 82.41
CA GLN A 282 -42.07 34.70 83.50
C GLN A 282 -42.39 35.80 84.52
N THR A 283 -43.55 36.44 84.34
CA THR A 283 -44.32 37.12 85.38
C THR A 283 -45.79 36.73 85.21
N TYR A 284 -46.37 36.11 86.26
CA TYR A 284 -47.78 35.73 86.47
C TYR A 284 -48.69 36.99 86.65
N PRO A 285 -50.06 36.94 86.69
CA PRO A 285 -50.91 35.83 87.16
C PRO A 285 -52.27 35.53 86.44
N ASP A 286 -52.87 34.41 86.89
CA ASP A 286 -54.26 33.89 86.78
C ASP A 286 -55.38 34.94 87.08
N PRO A 287 -56.73 34.68 86.95
CA PRO A 287 -57.46 33.39 86.95
C PRO A 287 -58.78 33.30 86.11
N ILE A 288 -59.52 32.19 86.27
CA ILE A 288 -61.00 32.10 86.54
C ILE A 288 -61.80 31.09 85.66
N THR A 289 -62.21 30.00 86.35
CA THR A 289 -63.41 29.12 86.26
C THR A 289 -63.65 28.11 85.14
N ALA A 290 -63.69 26.84 85.57
CA ALA A 290 -64.38 25.68 84.99
C ALA A 290 -65.91 25.71 85.28
N PRO A 291 -66.75 24.80 84.71
CA PRO A 291 -66.85 23.38 85.11
C PRO A 291 -66.83 22.40 83.91
N SER A 292 -66.21 21.21 84.00
CA SER A 292 -66.74 19.89 84.43
C SER A 292 -67.98 19.42 83.62
N TYR A 293 -68.04 18.22 83.02
CA TYR A 293 -67.73 16.90 83.59
C TYR A 293 -67.64 15.80 82.50
N ARG A 294 -66.83 14.76 82.81
CA ARG A 294 -66.99 13.29 82.57
C ARG A 294 -67.49 12.79 81.20
N GLY A 295 -66.88 11.78 80.58
CA GLY A 295 -65.84 10.87 81.04
C GLY A 295 -65.75 9.63 80.14
N SER A 296 -64.69 8.86 80.37
CA SER A 296 -64.40 7.48 79.93
C SER A 296 -64.28 7.23 78.42
N ALA A 297 -63.11 6.99 77.83
CA ALA A 297 -61.99 6.08 78.13
C ALA A 297 -62.17 4.64 77.59
N SER A 298 -61.04 4.15 77.09
CA SER A 298 -60.67 2.75 76.82
C SER A 298 -61.17 2.20 75.47
N LEU A 299 -60.42 1.38 74.74
CA LEU A 299 -59.08 0.80 74.93
C LEU A 299 -58.70 0.15 73.58
N SER A 300 -57.44 0.28 73.19
CA SER A 300 -56.51 -0.75 72.65
C SER A 300 -57.08 -1.97 71.90
N LYS A 301 -56.49 -2.48 70.81
CA LYS A 301 -55.17 -3.16 70.68
C LYS A 301 -55.13 -3.67 69.22
N TYR A 302 -54.05 -3.53 68.43
CA TYR A 302 -52.76 -4.27 68.46
C TYR A 302 -52.77 -5.57 67.61
N TYR A 303 -51.59 -5.83 67.01
CA TYR A 303 -51.09 -6.90 66.12
C TYR A 303 -51.21 -6.63 64.61
N ASP A 304 -50.12 -6.24 63.94
CA ASP A 304 -48.95 -7.03 63.49
C ASP A 304 -49.32 -8.12 62.49
N TYR A 305 -49.00 -7.89 61.21
CA TYR A 305 -48.17 -8.73 60.33
C TYR A 305 -47.79 -7.92 59.09
#